data_AF-A0A0B1SD56-F1
#
_entry.id   AF-A0A0B1SD56-F1
#
_cell.length_a   1.000
_cell.length_b   1.000
_cell.length_c   1.000
_cell.angle_alpha   90.00
_cell.angle_beta   90.00
_cell.angle_gamma   90.00
#
_symmetry.space_group_name_H-M   'P 1'
#
loop_
_entity.id
_entity.type
_entity.pdbx_description
1 polymer ?
#
loop_
_entity_poly.entity_id
_entity_poly.type
_entity_poly.pdbx_seq_one_letter_code
_entity_poly.pdbx_strand_id
1 'polypeptide(L)'
;MRSPRTCQPGYGTKYEDDKIYALKTYDVVGEEEAIQREIMKNGPVQAGFRVYQDFMYYKGGIYKHTAGSQVGGHAVKIIGWGVENGVKYWIIANCWNSDWGENGYFRMLRGKNECGLESMVFAGVMKV
;
A
#
# COMPACT_ATOMS: atom_id res chain seq x y z
N MET A 1 -24.61 -15.28 -2.39
CA MET A 1 -23.81 -15.76 -1.24
C MET A 1 -23.92 -14.75 -0.10
N ARG A 2 -24.13 -15.18 1.15
CA ARG A 2 -24.06 -14.29 2.32
C ARG A 2 -22.68 -14.46 2.96
N SER A 3 -22.03 -13.37 3.34
CA SER A 3 -20.79 -13.46 4.14
C SER A 3 -21.08 -14.11 5.49
N PRO A 4 -20.26 -15.08 5.93
CA PRO A 4 -20.39 -15.68 7.25
C PRO A 4 -20.19 -14.61 8.34
N ARG A 5 -20.93 -14.74 9.44
CA ARG A 5 -20.85 -13.86 10.62
C ARG A 5 -20.40 -14.65 11.85
N THR A 6 -19.40 -15.51 11.66
CA THR A 6 -18.86 -16.40 12.69
C THR A 6 -17.36 -16.54 12.47
N CYS A 7 -16.59 -16.56 13.55
CA CYS A 7 -15.16 -16.85 13.49
C CYS A 7 -14.90 -18.35 13.25
N GLN A 8 -13.65 -18.68 12.93
CA GLN A 8 -13.20 -20.06 12.76
C GLN A 8 -13.36 -20.86 14.06
N PRO A 9 -13.64 -22.19 13.99
CA PRO A 9 -13.69 -23.04 15.16
C PRO A 9 -12.40 -22.97 16.00
N GLY A 10 -12.54 -22.91 17.32
CA GLY A 10 -11.42 -22.79 18.27
C GLY A 10 -10.95 -21.35 18.52
N TYR A 11 -11.47 -20.36 17.79
CA TYR A 11 -11.24 -18.94 18.11
C TYR A 11 -12.11 -18.52 19.30
N GLY A 12 -11.47 -18.04 20.38
CA GLY A 12 -12.13 -17.80 21.68
C GLY A 12 -13.06 -16.59 21.72
N THR A 13 -12.99 -15.69 20.75
CA THR A 13 -13.78 -14.45 20.69
C THR A 13 -14.95 -14.62 19.72
N LYS A 14 -16.14 -14.14 20.09
CA LYS A 14 -17.30 -14.13 19.17
C LYS A 14 -17.07 -13.11 18.05
N TYR A 15 -17.65 -13.38 16.88
CA TYR A 15 -17.53 -12.51 15.71
C TYR A 15 -17.93 -11.05 15.98
N GLU A 16 -18.95 -10.84 16.81
CA GLU A 16 -19.47 -9.53 17.18
C GLU A 16 -18.51 -8.75 18.09
N ASP A 17 -17.82 -9.48 18.97
CA ASP A 17 -16.88 -8.92 19.96
C ASP A 17 -15.50 -8.66 19.33
N ASP A 18 -15.17 -9.33 18.23
CA ASP A 18 -13.89 -9.20 17.49
C ASP A 18 -13.90 -8.05 16.45
N LYS A 19 -14.99 -7.29 16.36
CA LYS A 19 -15.09 -6.16 15.43
C LYS A 19 -14.29 -4.96 15.94
N ILE A 20 -13.30 -4.57 15.16
CA ILE A 20 -12.51 -3.35 15.40
C ILE A 20 -13.02 -2.25 14.46
N TYR A 21 -13.35 -1.09 15.02
CA TYR A 21 -13.97 0.01 14.29
C TYR A 21 -12.99 1.18 14.09
N ALA A 22 -13.04 1.81 12.92
CA ALA A 22 -12.39 3.09 12.71
C ALA A 22 -13.21 4.22 13.35
N LEU A 23 -12.53 5.22 13.92
CA LEU A 23 -13.12 6.49 14.33
C LEU A 23 -13.38 7.37 13.09
N LYS A 24 -12.41 7.42 12.16
CA LYS A 24 -12.49 8.19 10.92
C LYS A 24 -11.60 7.59 9.84
N THR A 25 -11.98 7.83 8.59
CA THR A 25 -11.20 7.55 7.38
C THR A 25 -11.03 8.85 6.59
N TYR A 26 -9.92 9.01 5.89
CA TYR A 26 -9.64 10.21 5.12
C TYR A 26 -8.64 9.95 4.00
N ASP A 27 -8.71 10.79 2.98
CA ASP A 27 -7.72 10.87 1.92
C ASP A 27 -6.50 11.61 2.45
N VAL A 28 -5.31 11.12 2.14
CA VAL A 28 -4.05 11.82 2.42
C VAL A 28 -3.79 12.76 1.26
N VAL A 29 -4.51 13.88 1.26
CA VAL A 29 -4.45 14.88 0.20
C VAL A 29 -3.16 15.69 0.31
N GLY A 30 -2.37 15.71 -0.74
CA GLY A 30 -1.16 16.53 -0.86
C GLY A 30 -0.05 15.86 -1.64
N GLU A 31 1.03 16.60 -1.85
CA GLU A 31 2.26 16.12 -2.49
C GLU A 31 3.03 15.13 -1.59
N GLU A 32 4.16 14.61 -2.07
CA GLU A 32 5.15 13.74 -1.39
C GLU A 32 5.20 13.91 0.14
N GLU A 33 5.30 15.15 0.64
CA GLU A 33 5.47 15.47 2.07
C GLU A 33 4.25 15.12 2.94
N ALA A 34 3.03 15.20 2.40
CA ALA A 34 1.82 14.87 3.16
C ALA A 34 1.77 13.38 3.48
N ILE A 35 2.11 12.55 2.50
CA ILE A 35 2.20 11.09 2.65
C ILE A 35 3.30 10.73 3.66
N GLN A 36 4.47 11.36 3.57
CA GLN A 36 5.56 11.13 4.54
C GLN A 36 5.12 11.49 5.96
N ARG A 37 4.51 12.66 6.14
CA ARG A 37 4.04 13.14 7.45
C ARG A 37 3.01 12.20 8.06
N GLU A 38 2.07 11.70 7.25
CA GLU A 38 1.07 10.74 7.70
C GLU A 38 1.73 9.46 8.19
N ILE A 39 2.67 8.91 7.40
CA ILE A 39 3.39 7.69 7.77
C ILE A 39 4.21 7.87 9.05
N MET A 40 4.92 9.01 9.21
CA MET A 40 5.70 9.28 10.43
C MET A 40 4.82 9.36 11.68
N LYS A 41 3.63 9.95 11.56
CA LYS A 41 2.80 10.28 12.71
C LYS A 41 1.84 9.15 13.09
N ASN A 42 1.24 8.52 12.08
CA ASN A 42 0.10 7.62 12.26
C ASN A 42 0.37 6.20 11.72
N GLY A 43 1.51 5.98 11.06
CA GLY A 43 1.90 4.68 10.53
C GLY A 43 1.48 4.46 9.07
N PRO A 44 1.61 3.21 8.57
CA PRO A 44 1.43 2.89 7.16
C PRO A 44 0.09 3.34 6.56
N VAL A 45 0.11 3.70 5.28
CA VAL A 45 -1.06 4.15 4.53
C VAL A 45 -1.39 3.19 3.38
N GLN A 46 -2.66 3.14 2.98
CA GLN A 46 -3.08 2.40 1.79
C GLN A 46 -2.95 3.30 0.57
N ALA A 47 -2.46 2.74 -0.54
CA ALA A 47 -2.32 3.47 -1.80
C ALA A 47 -2.82 2.65 -2.99
N GLY A 48 -3.28 3.32 -4.05
CA GLY A 48 -3.62 2.72 -5.34
C GLY A 48 -2.70 3.21 -6.45
N PHE A 49 -2.31 2.34 -7.39
CA PHE A 49 -1.54 2.74 -8.57
C PHE A 49 -1.95 1.93 -9.81
N ARG A 50 -1.60 2.43 -10.99
CA ARG A 50 -1.79 1.72 -12.26
C ARG A 50 -0.71 0.66 -12.43
N VAL A 51 -1.11 -0.57 -12.70
CA VAL A 51 -0.19 -1.67 -12.98
C VAL A 51 0.03 -1.76 -14.48
N TYR A 52 1.28 -1.92 -14.88
CA TYR A 52 1.72 -2.16 -16.25
C TYR A 52 2.34 -3.55 -16.37
N GLN A 53 2.45 -4.06 -17.59
CA GLN A 53 2.97 -5.42 -17.83
C GLN A 53 4.38 -5.63 -17.25
N ASP A 54 5.25 -4.62 -17.32
CA ASP A 54 6.62 -4.68 -16.79
C ASP A 54 6.66 -4.85 -15.26
N PHE A 55 5.70 -4.29 -14.51
CA PHE A 55 5.61 -4.47 -13.06
C PHE A 55 5.45 -5.94 -12.63
N MET A 56 4.79 -6.76 -13.44
CA MET A 56 4.58 -8.18 -13.14
C MET A 56 5.91 -8.95 -13.04
N TYR A 57 6.96 -8.45 -13.69
CA TYR A 57 8.30 -9.04 -13.73
C TYR A 57 9.28 -8.40 -12.74
N TYR A 58 8.81 -7.49 -11.86
CA TYR A 58 9.66 -6.85 -10.88
C TYR A 58 10.38 -7.87 -9.98
N LYS A 59 11.70 -7.70 -9.83
CA LYS A 59 12.57 -8.52 -8.97
C LYS A 59 13.35 -7.70 -7.93
N GLY A 60 13.52 -6.40 -8.15
CA GLY A 60 14.24 -5.53 -7.23
C GLY A 60 14.59 -4.18 -7.83
N GLY A 61 15.10 -3.29 -6.99
CA GLY A 61 15.45 -1.91 -7.37
C GLY A 61 14.26 -0.96 -7.28
N ILE A 62 14.44 0.27 -7.77
CA ILE A 62 13.39 1.29 -7.76
C ILE A 62 12.60 1.19 -9.06
N TYR A 63 11.39 0.67 -8.97
CA TYR A 63 10.48 0.56 -10.10
C TYR A 63 10.09 1.93 -10.64
N LYS A 64 10.20 2.03 -11.97
CA LYS A 64 9.67 3.08 -12.82
C LYS A 64 9.15 2.37 -14.07
N HIS A 65 7.95 2.70 -14.50
CA HIS A 65 7.40 2.12 -15.71
C HIS A 65 8.26 2.52 -16.92
N THR A 66 8.57 1.54 -17.77
CA THR A 66 9.40 1.73 -18.97
C THR A 66 8.77 1.16 -20.22
N ALA A 67 7.96 0.11 -20.11
CA ALA A 67 7.40 -0.58 -21.26
C ALA A 67 6.14 -1.40 -20.93
N GLY A 68 5.35 -1.70 -21.95
CA GLY A 68 4.15 -2.53 -21.83
C GLY A 68 2.87 -1.75 -21.55
N SER A 69 1.73 -2.36 -21.84
CA SER A 69 0.43 -1.72 -21.66
C SER A 69 -0.01 -1.72 -20.20
N GLN A 70 -0.91 -0.80 -19.84
CA GLN A 70 -1.60 -0.88 -18.57
C GLN A 70 -2.44 -2.17 -18.51
N VAL A 71 -2.38 -2.88 -17.39
CA VAL A 71 -3.14 -4.14 -17.16
C VAL A 71 -4.20 -4.01 -16.07
N GLY A 72 -4.18 -2.93 -15.29
CA GLY A 72 -5.21 -2.67 -14.29
C GLY A 72 -4.81 -1.60 -13.28
N GLY A 73 -5.52 -1.60 -12.14
CA GLY A 73 -5.16 -0.87 -10.93
C GLY A 73 -4.91 -1.85 -9.79
N HIS A 74 -4.05 -1.49 -8.85
CA HIS A 74 -3.70 -2.33 -7.70
C HIS A 74 -3.58 -1.52 -6.43
N ALA A 75 -4.03 -2.09 -5.32
CA ALA A 75 -3.99 -1.48 -4.00
C ALA A 75 -2.88 -2.11 -3.15
N VAL A 76 -2.09 -1.26 -2.50
CA VAL A 76 -0.86 -1.63 -1.79
C VAL A 76 -0.73 -0.82 -0.49
N LYS A 77 0.26 -1.15 0.32
CA LYS A 77 0.53 -0.48 1.60
C LYS A 77 1.89 0.19 1.58
N ILE A 78 1.93 1.52 1.67
CA ILE A 78 3.17 2.28 1.79
C ILE A 78 3.60 2.28 3.26
N ILE A 79 4.82 1.82 3.53
CA ILE A 79 5.33 1.68 4.90
C ILE A 79 6.51 2.61 5.21
N GLY A 80 7.06 3.27 4.19
CA GLY A 80 8.22 4.15 4.36
C GLY A 80 8.75 4.68 3.03
N TRP A 81 9.90 5.33 3.08
CA TRP A 81 10.59 5.90 1.92
C TRP A 81 12.10 5.92 2.15
N GLY A 82 12.85 6.17 1.09
CA GLY A 82 14.29 6.37 1.17
C GLY A 82 14.85 7.10 -0.04
N VAL A 83 16.19 7.12 -0.10
CA VAL A 83 16.98 7.61 -1.23
C VAL A 83 18.11 6.61 -1.47
N GLU A 84 18.26 6.14 -2.70
CA GLU A 84 19.36 5.27 -3.12
C GLU A 84 19.99 5.89 -4.36
N ASN A 85 21.30 6.16 -4.31
CA ASN A 85 22.05 6.76 -5.42
C ASN A 85 21.41 8.04 -5.98
N GLY A 86 20.87 8.89 -5.09
CA GLY A 86 20.18 10.14 -5.47
C GLY A 86 18.74 9.95 -5.96
N VAL A 87 18.24 8.72 -6.07
CA VAL A 87 16.87 8.42 -6.49
C VAL A 87 15.98 8.23 -5.27
N LYS A 88 14.95 9.08 -5.15
CA LYS A 88 13.92 9.00 -4.12
C LYS A 88 12.96 7.83 -4.41
N TYR A 89 12.62 7.04 -3.40
CA TYR A 89 11.65 5.95 -3.54
C TYR A 89 10.70 5.82 -2.34
N TRP A 90 9.55 5.19 -2.58
CA TRP A 90 8.64 4.63 -1.57
C TRP A 90 8.97 3.16 -1.30
N ILE A 91 8.78 2.70 -0.06
CA ILE A 91 8.85 1.28 0.33
C ILE A 91 7.42 0.78 0.48
N ILE A 92 7.07 -0.25 -0.28
CA ILE A 92 5.67 -0.65 -0.45
C ILE A 92 5.55 -2.16 -0.25
N ALA A 93 4.65 -2.57 0.64
CA ALA A 93 4.29 -3.96 0.84
C ALA A 93 3.23 -4.36 -0.21
N ASN A 94 3.52 -5.42 -0.96
CA ASN A 94 2.59 -6.05 -1.87
C ASN A 94 1.80 -7.18 -1.15
N CYS A 95 0.80 -7.74 -1.82
CA CYS A 95 -0.03 -8.84 -1.31
C CYS A 95 0.09 -10.12 -2.16
N TRP A 96 1.18 -10.28 -2.91
CA TRP A 96 1.42 -11.43 -3.79
C TRP A 96 2.46 -12.41 -3.22
N ASN A 97 2.33 -12.72 -1.94
CA ASN A 97 3.27 -13.53 -1.16
C ASN A 97 4.68 -12.95 -1.05
N SER A 98 5.51 -13.56 -0.20
CA SER A 98 6.87 -13.12 0.11
C SER A 98 7.91 -13.55 -0.92
N ASP A 99 7.59 -14.46 -1.84
CA ASP A 99 8.48 -14.90 -2.93
C ASP A 99 8.50 -13.93 -4.13
N TRP A 100 7.59 -12.96 -4.13
CA TRP A 100 7.54 -11.91 -5.15
C TRP A 100 8.40 -10.70 -4.77
N GLY A 101 9.10 -10.11 -5.76
CA GLY A 101 9.86 -8.87 -5.57
C GLY A 101 10.96 -8.98 -4.50
N GLU A 102 11.03 -7.96 -3.65
CA GLU A 102 12.00 -7.84 -2.56
C GLU A 102 11.40 -8.41 -1.26
N ASN A 103 11.23 -9.74 -1.20
CA ASN A 103 10.60 -10.46 -0.08
C ASN A 103 9.12 -10.06 0.18
N GLY A 104 8.34 -9.87 -0.88
CA GLY A 104 6.96 -9.38 -0.84
C GLY A 104 6.83 -7.86 -0.86
N TYR A 105 7.94 -7.14 -0.93
CA TYR A 105 7.99 -5.69 -1.04
C TYR A 105 8.47 -5.25 -2.42
N PHE A 106 8.27 -3.99 -2.71
CA PHE A 106 8.91 -3.32 -3.82
C PHE A 106 9.19 -1.86 -3.48
N ARG A 107 10.09 -1.27 -4.25
CA ARG A 107 10.36 0.16 -4.21
C ARG A 107 9.89 0.82 -5.49
N MET A 108 9.26 1.99 -5.39
CA MET A 108 8.74 2.74 -6.54
C MET A 108 9.23 4.18 -6.49
N LEU A 109 9.47 4.78 -7.66
CA LEU A 109 9.91 6.16 -7.79
C LEU A 109 8.97 7.12 -7.05
N ARG A 110 9.54 7.98 -6.21
CA ARG A 110 8.83 8.93 -5.34
C ARG A 110 9.02 10.38 -5.80
N GLY A 111 8.00 11.21 -5.60
CA GLY A 111 8.01 12.64 -5.92
C GLY A 111 7.74 12.94 -7.39
N LYS A 112 7.18 11.96 -8.11
CA LYS A 112 6.84 12.05 -9.54
C LYS A 112 5.46 11.50 -9.84
N ASN A 113 4.70 11.14 -8.81
CA ASN A 113 3.41 10.46 -8.94
C ASN A 113 3.49 9.25 -9.90
N GLU A 114 4.56 8.46 -9.76
CA GLU A 114 4.83 7.32 -10.65
C GLU A 114 3.64 6.37 -10.64
N CYS A 115 3.15 6.02 -11.84
CA CYS A 115 1.94 5.22 -12.03
C CYS A 115 0.67 5.74 -11.32
N GLY A 116 0.65 6.99 -10.87
CA GLY A 116 -0.45 7.58 -10.10
C GLY A 116 -0.47 7.23 -8.60
N LEU A 117 0.60 6.62 -8.06
CA LEU A 117 0.65 6.12 -6.69
C LEU A 117 0.31 7.19 -5.63
N GLU A 118 0.78 8.43 -5.84
CA GLU A 118 0.64 9.53 -4.87
C GLU A 118 -0.74 10.20 -4.96
N SER A 119 -1.56 9.86 -5.97
CA SER A 119 -2.91 10.43 -6.15
C SER A 119 -4.03 9.68 -5.44
N MET A 120 -3.78 8.46 -4.95
CA MET A 120 -4.81 7.61 -4.36
C MET A 120 -4.34 7.03 -3.03
N VAL A 121 -4.08 7.91 -2.05
CA VAL A 121 -3.59 7.52 -0.72
C VAL A 121 -4.66 7.76 0.34
N PHE A 122 -4.91 6.73 1.16
CA PHE A 122 -5.96 6.69 2.16
C PHE A 122 -5.41 6.23 3.51
N ALA A 123 -5.96 6.80 4.58
CA ALA A 123 -5.63 6.44 5.95
C ALA A 123 -6.87 6.52 6.87
N GLY A 124 -6.70 6.13 8.12
CA GLY A 124 -7.76 6.19 9.11
C GLY A 124 -7.21 6.14 10.53
N VAL A 125 -8.01 6.64 11.47
CA VAL A 125 -7.72 6.57 12.90
C VAL A 125 -8.66 5.55 13.51
N MET A 126 -8.11 4.60 14.27
CA MET A 126 -8.89 3.57 14.96
C MET A 126 -9.62 4.15 16.16
N LYS A 127 -10.82 3.62 16.45
CA LYS A 127 -11.51 3.91 17.70
C LYS A 127 -10.80 3.11 18.80
N VAL A 128 -10.04 3.81 19.65
CA VAL A 128 -9.34 3.25 20.81
C VAL A 128 -10.25 3.23 22.03
#